data_AF-Q092L9-F1
#
_entry.id   AF-Q092L9-F1
#
_cell.length_a   1.000
_cell.length_b   1.000
_cell.length_c   1.000
_cell.angle_alpha   90.00
_cell.angle_beta   90.00
_cell.angle_gamma   90.00
#
_symmetry.space_group_name_H-M   'P 1'
#
loop_
_entity.id
_entity.type
_entity.pdbx_description
1 polymer ?
#
loop_
_entity_poly.entity_id
_entity_poly.type
_entity_poly.pdbx_seq_one_letter_code
_entity_poly.pdbx_strand_id
1 'polypeptide(L)'
;MKRFNFLAALGFLVCVTLWGGVAGSFRPPAPEKTPLPSPLPSPPPTALHPERTASPSAPLPEAEHLQAQLLVAQVRQSLEQVSRRATAQGDFALAPNRVLRSLLARRCGLVERHAEALLARREALGLEGENGAELCSGLLFRSLQKRLSLPEDLSQASFWRSLEQVDATYEQLVVNDPSSAQDEGYFSAIERFRQERRRRLGQELDARLFGLPDEMLRLPAEVSALLKNPETSGDEKVAAWQGLLQRVEQAHGVRLVDVMEPVELARQELRLRESAGPLDEATRHAVLEHHAGTEVAQRDQEHRREQEARGERLRAFNTERERILAELSRTGLTPEQLRQRMPEIDQRLIEQYQLR
;
A
#
# COMPACT_ATOMS: atom_id res chain seq x y z
N MET A 1 -55.51 0.42 -6.76
CA MET A 1 -54.90 -0.82 -6.23
C MET A 1 -54.08 -1.46 -7.35
N LYS A 2 -52.79 -1.10 -7.42
CA LYS A 2 -51.89 -1.47 -8.51
C LYS A 2 -50.70 -2.23 -7.94
N ARG A 3 -50.37 -3.33 -8.61
CA ARG A 3 -49.25 -4.23 -8.36
C ARG A 3 -47.93 -3.49 -8.63
N PHE A 4 -47.02 -3.57 -7.66
CA PHE A 4 -45.60 -3.20 -7.79
C PHE A 4 -44.83 -4.44 -8.20
N ASN A 5 -44.02 -4.36 -9.28
CA ASN A 5 -42.70 -4.96 -9.37
C ASN A 5 -42.05 -4.65 -10.72
N PHE A 6 -40.71 -4.73 -10.70
CA PHE A 6 -39.73 -4.66 -11.79
C PHE A 6 -39.23 -3.28 -12.19
N LEU A 7 -38.12 -2.86 -11.54
CA LEU A 7 -36.85 -2.45 -12.16
C LEU A 7 -35.96 -1.78 -11.09
N ALA A 8 -35.20 -2.57 -10.35
CA ALA A 8 -34.11 -2.10 -9.51
C ALA A 8 -33.00 -3.18 -9.48
N ALA A 9 -32.36 -3.37 -10.62
CA ALA A 9 -31.19 -4.22 -10.75
C ALA A 9 -30.44 -3.82 -12.03
N LEU A 10 -29.57 -2.81 -11.93
CA LEU A 10 -28.43 -2.55 -12.82
C LEU A 10 -27.83 -1.19 -12.46
N GLY A 11 -26.67 -1.19 -11.79
CA GLY A 11 -25.96 0.06 -11.54
C GLY A 11 -24.92 0.03 -10.43
N PHE A 12 -24.14 -1.04 -10.28
CA PHE A 12 -22.88 -1.00 -9.52
C PHE A 12 -21.89 -2.00 -10.12
N LEU A 13 -21.27 -1.59 -11.22
CA LEU A 13 -20.11 -2.26 -11.81
C LEU A 13 -19.17 -1.16 -12.31
N VAL A 14 -17.87 -1.36 -12.05
CA VAL A 14 -16.72 -0.55 -12.50
C VAL A 14 -16.27 0.57 -11.55
N CYS A 15 -15.28 0.27 -10.71
CA CYS A 15 -13.96 0.94 -10.68
C CYS A 15 -13.03 0.32 -9.62
N VAL A 16 -12.54 -0.90 -9.86
CA VAL A 16 -11.34 -1.45 -9.20
C VAL A 16 -10.35 -1.84 -10.30
N THR A 17 -9.86 -0.84 -11.04
CA THR A 17 -8.69 -0.95 -11.92
C THR A 17 -8.26 0.47 -12.24
N LEU A 18 -7.30 1.03 -11.49
CA LEU A 18 -6.40 2.11 -11.93
C LEU A 18 -5.47 2.62 -10.80
N TRP A 19 -4.74 1.76 -10.10
CA TRP A 19 -3.54 2.20 -9.35
C TRP A 19 -2.34 1.33 -9.75
N GLY A 20 -2.07 1.39 -11.05
CA GLY A 20 -0.83 0.93 -11.67
C GLY A 20 -0.35 2.04 -12.61
N GLY A 21 0.63 2.82 -12.15
CA GLY A 21 1.50 3.63 -13.01
C GLY A 21 1.21 5.13 -13.05
N VAL A 22 1.92 5.92 -12.23
CA VAL A 22 2.68 7.17 -12.53
C VAL A 22 3.56 7.42 -11.30
N ALA A 23 4.82 7.85 -11.29
CA ALA A 23 6.00 7.77 -12.16
C ALA A 23 7.16 8.35 -11.32
N GLY A 24 8.40 7.98 -11.61
CA GLY A 24 9.58 8.56 -10.98
C GLY A 24 10.86 8.06 -11.60
N SER A 25 11.01 8.22 -12.93
CA SER A 25 12.27 8.02 -13.63
C SER A 25 13.31 9.00 -13.12
N PHE A 26 14.09 8.60 -12.12
CA PHE A 26 15.28 9.33 -11.70
C PHE A 26 16.40 9.03 -12.69
N ARG A 27 16.57 9.92 -13.67
CA ARG A 27 17.75 9.95 -14.54
C ARG A 27 18.84 10.69 -13.77
N PRO A 28 19.94 10.06 -13.32
CA PRO A 28 21.00 10.79 -12.65
C PRO A 28 21.63 11.80 -13.64
N PRO A 29 21.96 13.02 -13.19
CA PRO A 29 22.61 14.01 -14.04
C PRO A 29 23.99 13.51 -14.48
N ALA A 30 24.32 13.76 -15.75
CA ALA A 30 25.66 13.54 -16.28
C ALA A 30 26.67 14.40 -15.48
N PRO A 31 27.86 13.87 -15.13
CA PRO A 31 28.87 14.65 -14.45
C PRO A 31 29.38 15.76 -15.37
N GLU A 32 29.21 17.00 -14.90
CA GLU A 32 29.88 18.19 -15.42
C GLU A 32 31.40 17.96 -15.47
N LYS A 33 31.95 18.19 -16.65
CA LYS A 33 33.40 18.24 -16.89
C LYS A 33 33.95 19.53 -16.30
N THR A 34 34.54 19.45 -15.12
CA THR A 34 35.42 20.52 -14.61
C THR A 34 36.88 20.13 -14.91
N PRO A 35 37.71 21.05 -15.43
CA PRO A 35 38.89 20.70 -16.21
C PRO A 35 40.12 20.39 -15.35
N LEU A 36 40.93 19.46 -15.84
CA LEU A 36 42.29 19.19 -15.38
C LEU A 36 43.16 20.46 -15.42
N PRO A 37 43.95 20.74 -14.37
CA PRO A 37 45.15 21.57 -14.54
C PRO A 37 46.26 20.75 -15.19
N SER A 38 46.85 21.36 -16.23
CA SER A 38 47.99 20.85 -17.03
C SER A 38 49.32 20.86 -16.25
N PRO A 39 50.34 20.11 -16.73
CA PRO A 39 51.49 19.67 -15.95
C PRO A 39 52.74 20.56 -16.15
N LEU A 40 53.65 20.59 -15.18
CA LEU A 40 55.07 20.99 -15.32
C LEU A 40 55.82 20.71 -14.00
N PRO A 41 57.16 20.58 -13.98
CA PRO A 41 58.03 19.72 -14.79
C PRO A 41 58.85 18.74 -13.93
N SER A 42 59.42 17.74 -14.58
CA SER A 42 60.37 16.75 -14.05
C SER A 42 61.65 17.35 -13.45
N PRO A 43 62.24 16.69 -12.44
CA PRO A 43 63.70 16.65 -12.24
C PRO A 43 64.30 15.28 -12.66
N PRO A 44 65.63 15.21 -12.87
CA PRO A 44 66.31 14.26 -13.77
C PRO A 44 66.65 12.90 -13.12
N PRO A 45 67.10 11.90 -13.93
CA PRO A 45 67.19 10.52 -13.50
C PRO A 45 68.47 10.28 -12.69
N THR A 46 68.36 9.59 -11.55
CA THR A 46 69.52 8.93 -10.96
C THR A 46 69.21 7.45 -10.89
N ALA A 47 69.87 6.71 -11.80
CA ALA A 47 69.89 5.28 -11.82
C ALA A 47 70.80 4.76 -10.71
N LEU A 48 70.23 3.99 -9.78
CA LEU A 48 70.92 2.96 -9.01
C LEU A 48 69.94 1.78 -8.83
N HIS A 49 70.02 0.82 -9.73
CA HIS A 49 69.62 -0.57 -9.47
C HIS A 49 70.71 -1.25 -8.60
N PRO A 50 70.48 -2.43 -7.96
CA PRO A 50 69.47 -3.45 -8.27
C PRO A 50 68.79 -4.09 -7.03
N GLU A 51 67.97 -5.12 -7.29
CA GLU A 51 67.38 -6.06 -6.32
C GLU A 51 66.15 -5.59 -5.55
N ARG A 52 65.05 -5.45 -6.28
CA ARG A 52 63.76 -5.91 -5.75
C ARG A 52 63.47 -7.27 -6.35
N THR A 53 63.62 -8.28 -5.50
CA THR A 53 62.88 -9.54 -5.55
C THR A 53 61.50 -9.30 -6.16
N ALA A 54 61.18 -10.10 -7.17
CA ALA A 54 59.83 -10.21 -7.70
C ALA A 54 58.90 -10.54 -6.53
N SER A 55 58.20 -9.53 -6.00
CA SER A 55 56.96 -9.79 -5.29
C SER A 55 56.04 -10.46 -6.29
N PRO A 56 55.41 -11.60 -5.96
CA PRO A 56 54.35 -12.12 -6.80
C PRO A 56 53.29 -11.02 -6.84
N SER A 57 53.08 -10.46 -8.02
CA SER A 57 51.93 -9.63 -8.32
C SER A 57 50.70 -10.43 -7.91
N ALA A 58 50.11 -10.09 -6.76
CA ALA A 58 48.77 -10.54 -6.43
C ALA A 58 47.89 -10.09 -7.59
N PRO A 59 47.20 -11.01 -8.29
CA PRO A 59 46.37 -10.62 -9.42
C PRO A 59 45.25 -9.75 -8.85
N LEU A 60 45.08 -8.51 -9.33
CA LEU A 60 43.98 -7.62 -8.98
C LEU A 60 42.62 -8.35 -9.10
N PRO A 61 41.94 -8.70 -7.98
CA PRO A 61 40.55 -9.12 -7.97
C PRO A 61 39.68 -8.05 -7.28
N GLU A 62 40.29 -6.97 -6.77
CA GLU A 62 39.68 -6.07 -5.79
C GLU A 62 38.54 -5.27 -6.39
N ALA A 63 38.69 -4.71 -7.59
CA ALA A 63 37.65 -3.85 -8.17
C ALA A 63 36.33 -4.60 -8.41
N GLU A 64 36.40 -5.79 -9.03
CA GLU A 64 35.21 -6.58 -9.27
C GLU A 64 34.67 -7.17 -7.94
N HIS A 65 35.55 -7.60 -7.03
CA HIS A 65 35.13 -8.15 -5.73
C HIS A 65 34.41 -7.08 -4.89
N LEU A 66 34.94 -5.86 -4.84
CA LEU A 66 34.30 -4.70 -4.22
C LEU A 66 32.98 -4.36 -4.90
N GLN A 67 32.90 -4.44 -6.23
CA GLN A 67 31.64 -4.21 -6.96
C GLN A 67 30.58 -5.27 -6.61
N ALA A 68 30.98 -6.53 -6.47
CA ALA A 68 30.08 -7.61 -6.05
C ALA A 68 29.64 -7.45 -4.57
N GLN A 69 30.52 -6.99 -3.69
CA GLN A 69 30.17 -6.66 -2.30
C GLN A 69 29.19 -5.49 -2.22
N LEU A 70 29.40 -4.43 -3.00
CA LEU A 70 28.49 -3.30 -3.10
C LEU A 70 27.11 -3.73 -3.62
N LEU A 71 27.09 -4.62 -4.62
CA LEU A 71 25.85 -5.19 -5.13
C LEU A 71 25.09 -5.99 -4.07
N VAL A 72 25.79 -6.81 -3.27
CA VAL A 72 25.18 -7.52 -2.15
C VAL A 72 24.65 -6.56 -1.09
N ALA A 73 25.40 -5.51 -0.76
CA ALA A 73 24.96 -4.49 0.18
C ALA A 73 23.69 -3.77 -0.31
N GLN A 74 23.64 -3.40 -1.60
CA GLN A 74 22.48 -2.78 -2.23
C GLN A 74 21.27 -3.72 -2.26
N VAL A 75 21.47 -4.99 -2.60
CA VAL A 75 20.42 -6.03 -2.58
C VAL A 75 19.88 -6.21 -1.16
N ARG A 76 20.75 -6.33 -0.15
CA ARG A 76 20.34 -6.45 1.26
C ARG A 76 19.57 -5.22 1.72
N GLN A 77 20.09 -4.02 1.46
CA GLN A 77 19.42 -2.77 1.82
C GLN A 77 18.04 -2.65 1.16
N SER A 78 17.94 -2.99 -0.12
CA SER A 78 16.67 -2.99 -0.83
C SER A 78 15.70 -4.01 -0.22
N LEU A 79 16.14 -5.25 0.03
CA LEU A 79 15.31 -6.27 0.67
C LEU A 79 14.83 -5.82 2.06
N GLU A 80 15.69 -5.18 2.85
CA GLU A 80 15.33 -4.64 4.16
C GLU A 80 14.31 -3.50 4.09
N GLN A 81 14.49 -2.53 3.18
CA GLN A 81 13.55 -1.42 3.00
C GLN A 81 12.18 -1.91 2.53
N VAL A 82 12.20 -2.89 1.66
CA VAL A 82 11.02 -3.40 1.01
C VAL A 82 10.27 -4.38 1.94
N SER A 83 10.99 -5.15 2.78
CA SER A 83 10.43 -5.89 3.93
C SER A 83 9.81 -4.95 4.98
N ARG A 84 10.45 -3.79 5.24
CA ARG A 84 9.92 -2.75 6.14
C ARG A 84 8.52 -2.31 5.75
N ARG A 85 8.35 -1.94 4.48
CA ARG A 85 7.05 -1.54 3.94
C ARG A 85 6.01 -2.66 3.98
N ALA A 86 6.40 -3.92 3.75
CA ALA A 86 5.45 -5.04 3.75
C ALA A 86 4.87 -5.35 5.15
N THR A 87 5.74 -5.47 6.16
CA THR A 87 5.31 -5.69 7.54
C THR A 87 4.52 -4.52 8.11
N ALA A 88 4.88 -3.31 7.66
CA ALA A 88 4.21 -2.07 8.02
C ALA A 88 2.81 -2.01 7.41
N GLN A 89 2.69 -2.16 6.09
CA GLN A 89 1.42 -2.00 5.38
C GLN A 89 0.42 -3.14 5.56
N GLY A 90 0.68 -4.05 6.50
CA GLY A 90 -0.17 -5.22 6.70
C GLY A 90 -0.23 -6.10 5.45
N ASP A 91 0.79 -6.09 4.57
CA ASP A 91 0.80 -6.87 3.32
C ASP A 91 0.50 -8.36 3.60
N PHE A 92 0.95 -8.86 4.76
CA PHE A 92 0.70 -10.22 5.23
C PHE A 92 -0.76 -10.51 5.61
N ALA A 93 -1.50 -9.52 6.10
CA ALA A 93 -2.93 -9.63 6.40
C ALA A 93 -3.81 -9.34 5.17
N LEU A 94 -3.32 -8.54 4.22
CA LEU A 94 -4.05 -8.15 3.01
C LEU A 94 -3.80 -9.08 1.80
N ALA A 95 -2.78 -9.95 1.84
CA ALA A 95 -2.53 -10.96 0.81
C ALA A 95 -2.12 -12.34 1.36
N PRO A 96 -2.94 -13.00 2.21
CA PRO A 96 -2.51 -14.20 2.90
C PRO A 96 -2.54 -15.48 2.03
N ASN A 97 -3.18 -15.45 0.85
CA ASN A 97 -3.18 -16.55 -0.13
C ASN A 97 -1.89 -16.61 -0.99
N ARG A 98 -1.03 -15.61 -0.85
CA ARG A 98 0.18 -15.47 -1.64
C ARG A 98 1.27 -14.87 -0.77
N VAL A 99 1.31 -15.16 0.53
CA VAL A 99 2.33 -14.59 1.41
C VAL A 99 3.68 -14.94 0.84
N LEU A 100 3.94 -16.24 0.61
CA LEU A 100 5.23 -16.69 0.13
C LEU A 100 5.49 -16.22 -1.30
N ARG A 101 4.52 -16.43 -2.20
CA ARG A 101 4.71 -16.12 -3.62
C ARG A 101 4.84 -14.61 -3.87
N SER A 102 4.06 -13.78 -3.20
CA SER A 102 4.14 -12.32 -3.31
C SER A 102 5.38 -11.78 -2.63
N LEU A 103 5.76 -12.33 -1.48
CA LEU A 103 6.98 -11.96 -0.77
C LEU A 103 8.22 -12.35 -1.56
N LEU A 104 8.25 -13.48 -2.25
CA LEU A 104 9.36 -13.81 -3.13
C LEU A 104 9.29 -12.97 -4.42
N ALA A 105 8.19 -12.98 -5.17
CA ALA A 105 8.12 -12.29 -6.47
C ALA A 105 8.35 -10.77 -6.38
N ARG A 106 7.76 -10.07 -5.38
CA ARG A 106 7.91 -8.62 -5.24
C ARG A 106 9.29 -8.20 -4.75
N ARG A 107 10.04 -9.12 -4.12
CA ARG A 107 11.24 -8.79 -3.34
C ARG A 107 12.50 -9.42 -3.95
N CYS A 108 12.37 -10.51 -4.71
CA CYS A 108 13.46 -11.18 -5.40
C CYS A 108 13.81 -10.55 -6.75
N GLY A 109 13.04 -9.61 -7.29
CA GLY A 109 13.29 -9.07 -8.63
C GLY A 109 14.68 -8.46 -8.85
N LEU A 110 15.34 -7.92 -7.81
CA LEU A 110 16.74 -7.49 -7.89
C LEU A 110 17.74 -8.65 -7.80
N VAL A 111 17.45 -9.67 -6.99
CA VAL A 111 18.27 -10.88 -6.88
C VAL A 111 18.23 -11.65 -8.20
N GLU A 112 17.05 -11.80 -8.79
CA GLU A 112 16.83 -12.46 -10.09
C GLU A 112 17.60 -11.77 -11.21
N ARG A 113 17.56 -10.43 -11.28
CA ARG A 113 18.30 -9.64 -12.27
C ARG A 113 19.81 -9.81 -12.21
N HIS A 114 20.34 -10.16 -11.03
CA HIS A 114 21.78 -10.26 -10.79
C HIS A 114 22.21 -11.68 -10.38
N ALA A 115 21.35 -12.69 -10.60
CA ALA A 115 21.56 -14.03 -10.08
C ALA A 115 22.88 -14.64 -10.58
N GLU A 116 23.20 -14.51 -11.86
CA GLU A 116 24.45 -15.04 -12.44
C GLU A 116 25.70 -14.44 -11.79
N ALA A 117 25.73 -13.11 -11.62
CA ALA A 117 26.86 -12.41 -11.01
C ALA A 117 27.02 -12.75 -9.52
N LEU A 118 25.91 -12.93 -8.81
CA LEU A 118 25.90 -13.31 -7.40
C LEU A 118 26.30 -14.79 -7.20
N LEU A 119 25.79 -15.70 -8.04
CA LEU A 119 26.10 -17.13 -8.00
C LEU A 119 27.58 -17.39 -8.31
N ALA A 120 28.14 -16.69 -9.29
CA ALA A 120 29.55 -16.81 -9.66
C ALA A 120 30.52 -16.49 -8.50
N ARG A 121 30.04 -15.80 -7.46
CA ARG A 121 30.85 -15.33 -6.31
C ARG A 121 30.26 -15.76 -4.97
N ARG A 122 29.34 -16.73 -4.95
CA ARG A 122 28.55 -17.04 -3.75
C ARG A 122 29.43 -17.36 -2.53
N GLU A 123 30.47 -18.17 -2.73
CA GLU A 123 31.36 -18.60 -1.64
C GLU A 123 32.14 -17.42 -1.08
N ALA A 124 32.70 -16.58 -1.95
CA ALA A 124 33.44 -15.38 -1.57
C ALA A 124 32.57 -14.32 -0.88
N LEU A 125 31.24 -14.37 -1.09
CA LEU A 125 30.27 -13.43 -0.52
C LEU A 125 29.48 -14.04 0.66
N GLY A 126 29.76 -15.28 1.06
CA GLY A 126 29.03 -15.99 2.13
C GLY A 126 27.54 -16.15 1.83
N LEU A 127 27.18 -16.35 0.56
CA LEU A 127 25.80 -16.53 0.11
C LEU A 127 25.43 -18.02 0.04
N GLU A 128 24.18 -18.34 0.39
CA GLU A 128 23.63 -19.70 0.39
C GLU A 128 22.60 -19.83 -0.72
N GLY A 129 22.54 -21.00 -1.38
CA GLY A 129 21.61 -21.29 -2.49
C GLY A 129 22.32 -21.60 -3.81
N GLU A 130 21.69 -22.42 -4.65
CA GLU A 130 22.20 -22.90 -5.94
C GLU A 130 21.63 -22.14 -7.13
N ASN A 131 20.53 -21.42 -6.93
CA ASN A 131 19.88 -20.60 -7.95
C ASN A 131 19.41 -19.25 -7.38
N GLY A 132 18.94 -18.35 -8.25
CA GLY A 132 18.48 -17.01 -7.84
C GLY A 132 17.33 -17.03 -6.82
N ALA A 133 16.44 -18.02 -6.88
CA ALA A 133 15.32 -18.14 -5.96
C ALA A 133 15.79 -18.56 -4.55
N GLU A 134 16.71 -19.53 -4.47
CA GLU A 134 17.31 -19.97 -3.21
C GLU A 134 18.19 -18.89 -2.59
N LEU A 135 18.98 -18.18 -3.40
CA LEU A 135 19.74 -17.01 -2.96
C LEU A 135 18.83 -15.94 -2.34
N CYS A 136 17.72 -15.63 -3.01
CA CYS A 136 16.76 -14.66 -2.49
C CYS A 136 16.15 -15.14 -1.18
N SER A 137 15.73 -16.41 -1.12
CA SER A 137 15.14 -17.02 0.06
C SER A 137 16.10 -16.99 1.25
N GLY A 138 17.38 -17.26 1.05
CA GLY A 138 18.40 -17.20 2.11
C GLY A 138 18.70 -15.78 2.58
N LEU A 139 18.80 -14.82 1.64
CA LEU A 139 18.99 -13.41 1.98
C LEU A 139 17.78 -12.83 2.74
N LEU A 140 16.58 -13.15 2.29
CA LEU A 140 15.34 -12.68 2.89
C LEU A 140 15.10 -13.31 4.25
N PHE A 141 15.36 -14.61 4.40
CA PHE A 141 15.30 -15.29 5.70
C PHE A 141 16.23 -14.62 6.72
N ARG A 142 17.50 -14.38 6.38
CA ARG A 142 18.44 -13.70 7.28
C ARG A 142 18.01 -12.29 7.64
N SER A 143 17.47 -11.54 6.68
CA SER A 143 16.91 -10.21 6.94
C SER A 143 15.73 -10.27 7.92
N LEU A 144 14.83 -11.23 7.76
CA LEU A 144 13.66 -11.42 8.62
C LEU A 144 14.06 -11.91 10.01
N GLN A 145 14.99 -12.87 10.10
CA GLN A 145 15.50 -13.41 11.36
C GLN A 145 16.09 -12.30 12.23
N LYS A 146 16.96 -11.47 11.66
CA LYS A 146 17.55 -10.33 12.39
C LYS A 146 16.51 -9.30 12.81
N ARG A 147 15.60 -8.93 11.90
CA ARG A 147 14.68 -7.81 12.12
C ARG A 147 13.55 -8.14 13.07
N LEU A 148 12.97 -9.32 12.90
CA LEU A 148 11.88 -9.80 13.74
C LEU A 148 12.41 -10.55 14.97
N SER A 149 13.73 -10.55 15.17
CA SER A 149 14.47 -11.27 16.22
C SER A 149 14.04 -12.75 16.33
N LEU A 150 13.74 -13.40 15.20
CA LEU A 150 13.20 -14.76 15.17
C LEU A 150 14.13 -15.73 15.93
N PRO A 151 13.59 -16.84 16.49
CA PRO A 151 14.40 -17.81 17.24
C PRO A 151 15.64 -18.27 16.45
N GLU A 152 16.79 -18.36 17.11
CA GLU A 152 18.06 -18.73 16.46
C GLU A 152 18.06 -20.18 15.96
N ASP A 153 17.27 -21.05 16.60
CA ASP A 153 17.07 -22.45 16.25
C ASP A 153 16.09 -22.64 15.06
N LEU A 154 15.39 -21.59 14.65
CA LEU A 154 14.49 -21.63 13.49
C LEU A 154 15.32 -21.73 12.21
N SER A 155 15.35 -22.92 11.59
CA SER A 155 16.03 -23.08 10.30
C SER A 155 15.26 -22.41 9.15
N GLN A 156 16.00 -21.94 8.14
CA GLN A 156 15.43 -21.39 6.91
C GLN A 156 14.40 -22.34 6.28
N ALA A 157 14.74 -23.63 6.16
CA ALA A 157 13.87 -24.63 5.55
C ALA A 157 12.57 -24.81 6.35
N SER A 158 12.64 -24.81 7.68
CA SER A 158 11.45 -24.89 8.54
C SER A 158 10.60 -23.64 8.40
N PHE A 159 11.21 -22.45 8.40
CA PHE A 159 10.50 -21.18 8.26
C PHE A 159 9.69 -21.11 6.96
N TRP A 160 10.31 -21.42 5.81
CA TRP A 160 9.62 -21.36 4.52
C TRP A 160 8.51 -22.41 4.42
N ARG A 161 8.75 -23.64 4.89
CA ARG A 161 7.72 -24.69 4.96
C ARG A 161 6.53 -24.27 5.82
N SER A 162 6.79 -23.60 6.94
CA SER A 162 5.71 -23.06 7.77
C SER A 162 4.88 -22.02 7.02
N LEU A 163 5.51 -21.11 6.26
CA LEU A 163 4.78 -20.13 5.44
C LEU A 163 3.97 -20.78 4.30
N GLU A 164 4.47 -21.82 3.66
CA GLU A 164 3.70 -22.61 2.67
C GLU A 164 2.44 -23.21 3.28
N GLN A 165 2.56 -23.76 4.49
CA GLN A 165 1.41 -24.32 5.22
C GLN A 165 0.40 -23.23 5.62
N VAL A 166 0.87 -22.02 5.94
CA VAL A 166 -0.01 -20.87 6.21
C VAL A 166 -0.78 -20.48 4.95
N ASP A 167 -0.11 -20.36 3.80
CA ASP A 167 -0.76 -20.07 2.51
C ASP A 167 -1.84 -21.12 2.19
N ALA A 168 -1.52 -22.41 2.35
CA ALA A 168 -2.47 -23.51 2.13
C ALA A 168 -3.67 -23.47 3.10
N THR A 169 -3.42 -23.13 4.36
CA THR A 169 -4.47 -23.01 5.38
C THR A 169 -5.42 -21.85 5.08
N TYR A 170 -4.88 -20.72 4.61
CA TYR A 170 -5.70 -19.58 4.20
C TYR A 170 -6.59 -19.93 3.00
N GLU A 171 -6.01 -20.59 2.00
CA GLU A 171 -6.75 -21.03 0.82
C GLU A 171 -7.92 -21.94 1.21
N GLN A 172 -7.71 -22.85 2.15
CA GLN A 172 -8.74 -23.75 2.65
C GLN A 172 -9.83 -23.03 3.48
N LEU A 173 -9.44 -22.18 4.42
CA LEU A 173 -10.36 -21.64 5.43
C LEU A 173 -11.01 -20.32 5.04
N VAL A 174 -10.44 -19.57 4.10
CA VAL A 174 -10.93 -18.27 3.69
C VAL A 174 -11.33 -18.29 2.22
N VAL A 175 -10.42 -18.59 1.29
CA VAL A 175 -10.70 -18.48 -0.15
C VAL A 175 -11.75 -19.50 -0.61
N ASN A 176 -11.60 -20.76 -0.20
CA ASN A 176 -12.52 -21.83 -0.57
C ASN A 176 -13.77 -21.90 0.33
N ASP A 177 -13.91 -21.03 1.32
CA ASP A 177 -15.11 -20.94 2.15
C ASP A 177 -16.14 -20.02 1.47
N PRO A 178 -17.29 -20.53 0.99
CA PRO A 178 -18.30 -19.71 0.33
C PRO A 178 -18.90 -18.63 1.22
N SER A 179 -18.86 -18.79 2.54
CA SER A 179 -19.36 -17.79 3.50
C SER A 179 -18.47 -16.54 3.56
N SER A 180 -17.21 -16.63 3.12
CA SER A 180 -16.28 -15.51 3.08
C SER A 180 -16.62 -14.43 2.04
N ALA A 181 -17.55 -14.73 1.13
CA ALA A 181 -18.03 -13.77 0.12
C ALA A 181 -18.91 -12.65 0.70
N GLN A 182 -19.32 -12.76 1.97
CA GLN A 182 -20.08 -11.76 2.69
C GLN A 182 -19.26 -11.18 3.85
N ASP A 183 -19.39 -9.89 4.14
CA ASP A 183 -18.54 -9.18 5.11
C ASP A 183 -18.48 -9.85 6.51
N GLU A 184 -19.63 -10.28 7.06
CA GLU A 184 -19.66 -10.94 8.38
C GLU A 184 -19.04 -12.36 8.35
N GLY A 185 -19.25 -13.08 7.26
CA GLY A 185 -18.64 -14.41 7.05
C GLY A 185 -17.14 -14.33 6.81
N TYR A 186 -16.66 -13.25 6.17
CA TYR A 186 -15.24 -12.98 5.96
C TYR A 186 -14.48 -12.83 7.28
N PHE A 187 -14.93 -11.98 8.20
CA PHE A 187 -14.25 -11.79 9.48
C PHE A 187 -14.24 -13.07 10.33
N SER A 188 -15.33 -13.84 10.30
CA SER A 188 -15.40 -15.14 10.97
C SER A 188 -14.42 -16.17 10.37
N ALA A 189 -14.28 -16.19 9.04
CA ALA A 189 -13.28 -17.03 8.35
C ALA A 189 -11.85 -16.60 8.69
N ILE A 190 -11.57 -15.29 8.73
CA ILE A 190 -10.26 -14.75 9.12
C ILE A 190 -9.90 -15.09 10.56
N GLU A 191 -10.84 -15.01 11.51
CA GLU A 191 -10.56 -15.37 12.91
C GLU A 191 -10.27 -16.87 13.06
N ARG A 192 -10.99 -17.74 12.35
CA ARG A 192 -10.67 -19.18 12.27
C ARG A 192 -9.28 -19.42 11.69
N PHE A 193 -8.95 -18.72 10.60
CA PHE A 193 -7.62 -18.78 10.00
C PHE A 193 -6.52 -18.34 10.97
N ARG A 194 -6.71 -17.24 11.70
CA ARG A 194 -5.74 -16.76 12.71
C ARG A 194 -5.48 -17.77 13.80
N GLN A 195 -6.53 -18.40 14.32
CA GLN A 195 -6.41 -19.43 15.35
C GLN A 195 -5.60 -20.62 14.84
N GLU A 196 -5.87 -21.10 13.63
CA GLU A 196 -5.15 -22.22 13.02
C GLU A 196 -3.71 -21.84 12.65
N ARG A 197 -3.48 -20.63 12.13
CA ARG A 197 -2.15 -20.08 11.85
C ARG A 197 -1.30 -20.02 13.11
N ARG A 198 -1.86 -19.51 14.22
CA ARG A 198 -1.20 -19.45 15.52
C ARG A 198 -0.88 -20.84 16.07
N ARG A 199 -1.77 -21.82 15.90
CA ARG A 199 -1.53 -23.21 16.28
C ARG A 199 -0.35 -23.82 15.53
N ARG A 200 -0.18 -23.47 14.25
CA ARG A 200 0.89 -23.99 13.38
C ARG A 200 2.24 -23.34 13.61
N LEU A 201 2.26 -22.01 13.72
CA LEU A 201 3.50 -21.23 13.87
C LEU A 201 3.98 -21.18 15.33
N GLY A 202 3.08 -21.38 16.29
CA GLY A 202 3.30 -21.03 17.68
C GLY A 202 3.05 -19.55 17.93
N GLN A 203 2.71 -19.21 19.17
CA GLN A 203 2.28 -17.87 19.57
C GLN A 203 3.33 -16.79 19.27
N GLU A 204 4.59 -17.08 19.54
CA GLU A 204 5.68 -16.11 19.40
C GLU A 204 5.98 -15.77 17.93
N LEU A 205 6.10 -16.79 17.07
CA LEU A 205 6.37 -16.59 15.65
C LEU A 205 5.18 -15.95 14.93
N ASP A 206 3.95 -16.36 15.28
CA ASP A 206 2.71 -15.74 14.79
C ASP A 206 2.65 -14.24 15.12
N ALA A 207 2.91 -13.87 16.38
CA ALA A 207 2.89 -12.48 16.82
C ALA A 207 3.93 -11.61 16.09
N ARG A 208 5.14 -12.13 15.87
CA ARG A 208 6.23 -11.40 15.20
C ARG A 208 5.98 -11.20 13.70
N LEU A 209 5.37 -12.17 13.03
CA LEU A 209 5.12 -12.11 11.59
C LEU A 209 3.80 -11.40 11.24
N PHE A 210 2.76 -11.66 12.01
CA PHE A 210 1.39 -11.30 11.65
C PHE A 210 0.68 -10.41 12.66
N GLY A 211 1.27 -10.10 13.82
CA GLY A 211 0.64 -9.30 14.87
C GLY A 211 0.18 -7.92 14.38
N LEU A 212 1.09 -7.09 13.85
CA LEU A 212 0.73 -5.77 13.33
C LEU A 212 -0.24 -5.83 12.13
N PRO A 213 -0.01 -6.67 11.11
CA PRO A 213 -0.98 -6.89 10.05
C PRO A 213 -2.37 -7.27 10.57
N ASP A 214 -2.42 -8.08 11.64
CA ASP A 214 -3.68 -8.51 12.21
C ASP A 214 -4.44 -7.38 12.90
N GLU A 215 -3.73 -6.55 13.67
CA GLU A 215 -4.30 -5.33 14.27
C GLU A 215 -4.86 -4.42 13.18
N MET A 216 -4.09 -4.17 12.12
CA MET A 216 -4.51 -3.32 11.00
C MET A 216 -5.78 -3.81 10.30
N LEU A 217 -5.92 -5.13 10.11
CA LEU A 217 -7.13 -5.70 9.52
C LEU A 217 -8.36 -5.53 10.43
N ARG A 218 -8.18 -5.49 11.75
CA ARG A 218 -9.26 -5.33 12.73
C ARG A 218 -9.70 -3.89 12.90
N LEU A 219 -8.80 -2.92 12.70
CA LEU A 219 -9.06 -1.49 12.91
C LEU A 219 -10.41 -1.00 12.32
N PRO A 220 -10.80 -1.31 11.05
CA PRO A 220 -12.12 -0.92 10.52
C PRO A 220 -13.31 -1.59 11.22
N ALA A 221 -13.15 -2.83 11.70
CA ALA A 221 -14.18 -3.54 12.44
C ALA A 221 -14.36 -2.96 13.84
N GLU A 222 -13.28 -2.55 14.51
CA GLU A 222 -13.33 -1.87 15.80
C GLU A 222 -14.06 -0.51 15.69
N VAL A 223 -13.81 0.26 14.62
CA VAL A 223 -14.59 1.49 14.33
C VAL A 223 -16.07 1.17 14.13
N SER A 224 -16.38 0.10 13.40
CA SER A 224 -17.76 -0.34 13.18
C SER A 224 -18.45 -0.76 14.49
N ALA A 225 -17.71 -1.40 15.41
CA ALA A 225 -18.21 -1.76 16.73
C ALA A 225 -18.48 -0.52 17.61
N LEU A 226 -17.57 0.46 17.60
CA LEU A 226 -17.76 1.75 18.28
C LEU A 226 -18.98 2.49 17.75
N LEU A 227 -19.17 2.53 16.43
CA LEU A 227 -20.33 3.17 15.81
C LEU A 227 -21.66 2.52 16.23
N LYS A 228 -21.68 1.20 16.38
CA LYS A 228 -22.87 0.43 16.79
C LYS A 228 -23.23 0.62 18.27
N ASN A 229 -22.34 1.17 19.10
CA ASN A 229 -22.63 1.41 20.51
C ASN A 229 -23.41 2.74 20.68
N PRO A 230 -24.71 2.69 21.04
CA PRO A 230 -25.52 3.90 21.20
C PRO A 230 -25.25 4.63 22.53
N GLU A 231 -24.63 3.97 23.51
CA GLU A 231 -24.41 4.51 24.86
C GLU A 231 -23.17 5.41 24.96
N THR A 232 -22.36 5.47 23.91
CA THR A 232 -21.14 6.28 23.86
C THR A 232 -21.33 7.51 22.98
N SER A 233 -20.87 8.66 23.47
CA SER A 233 -20.83 9.91 22.71
C SER A 233 -19.78 9.86 21.60
N GLY A 234 -19.87 10.77 20.62
CA GLY A 234 -18.88 10.87 19.54
C GLY A 234 -17.46 11.09 20.05
N ASP A 235 -17.29 11.95 21.05
CA ASP A 235 -15.97 12.23 21.65
C ASP A 235 -15.41 11.01 22.40
N GLU A 236 -16.25 10.27 23.13
CA GLU A 236 -15.83 9.02 23.79
C GLU A 236 -15.42 7.96 22.77
N LYS A 237 -16.15 7.86 21.65
CA LYS A 237 -15.80 6.95 20.54
C LYS A 237 -14.45 7.30 19.93
N VAL A 238 -14.20 8.60 19.68
CA VAL A 238 -12.91 9.08 19.16
C VAL A 238 -11.78 8.83 20.15
N ALA A 239 -11.99 9.09 21.44
CA ALA A 239 -11.00 8.82 22.47
C ALA A 239 -10.68 7.33 22.59
N ALA A 240 -11.69 6.46 22.53
CA ALA A 240 -11.51 5.00 22.54
C ALA A 240 -10.72 4.52 21.32
N TRP A 241 -11.01 5.08 20.14
CA TRP A 241 -10.29 4.82 18.91
C TRP A 241 -8.82 5.28 18.97
N GLN A 242 -8.57 6.51 19.41
CA GLN A 242 -7.21 7.03 19.59
C GLN A 242 -6.41 6.20 20.61
N GLY A 243 -7.06 5.79 21.71
CA GLY A 243 -6.46 4.89 22.69
C GLY A 243 -6.12 3.52 22.11
N LEU A 244 -6.94 2.98 21.20
CA LEU A 244 -6.63 1.76 20.46
C LEU A 244 -5.41 1.94 19.55
N LEU A 245 -5.38 3.01 18.75
CA LEU A 245 -4.26 3.32 17.87
C LEU A 245 -2.95 3.42 18.65
N GLN A 246 -2.95 4.16 19.76
CA GLN A 246 -1.76 4.31 20.61
C GLN A 246 -1.28 2.97 21.20
N ARG A 247 -2.21 2.08 21.60
CA ARG A 247 -1.83 0.74 22.08
C ARG A 247 -1.16 -0.09 20.99
N VAL A 248 -1.67 -0.05 19.75
CA VAL A 248 -1.08 -0.77 18.61
C VAL A 248 0.31 -0.23 18.29
N GLU A 249 0.46 1.10 18.25
CA GLU A 249 1.76 1.76 18.05
C GLU A 249 2.79 1.34 19.10
N GLN A 250 2.40 1.35 20.38
CA GLN A 250 3.27 0.95 21.49
C GLN A 250 3.62 -0.55 21.45
N ALA A 251 2.64 -1.40 21.20
CA ALA A 251 2.83 -2.86 21.18
C ALA A 251 3.77 -3.30 20.05
N HIS A 252 3.74 -2.61 18.91
CA HIS A 252 4.52 -2.98 17.73
C HIS A 252 5.73 -2.08 17.46
N GLY A 253 5.92 -1.02 18.24
CA GLY A 253 7.04 -0.07 18.08
C GLY A 253 7.01 0.64 16.72
N VAL A 254 5.82 0.96 16.23
CA VAL A 254 5.59 1.62 14.94
C VAL A 254 4.76 2.89 15.12
N ARG A 255 4.82 3.79 14.15
CA ARG A 255 3.81 4.85 13.99
C ARG A 255 2.81 4.43 12.93
N LEU A 256 1.52 4.50 13.23
CA LEU A 256 0.49 3.99 12.32
C LEU A 256 0.43 4.79 11.00
N VAL A 257 0.75 6.08 11.03
CA VAL A 257 0.83 6.92 9.82
C VAL A 257 1.99 6.55 8.87
N ASP A 258 3.00 5.80 9.34
CA ASP A 258 4.11 5.34 8.49
C ASP A 258 3.81 3.98 7.82
N VAL A 259 2.73 3.34 8.26
CA VAL A 259 2.41 1.96 7.93
C VAL A 259 1.00 1.80 7.36
N MET A 260 0.11 2.76 7.58
CA MET A 260 -1.19 2.87 6.95
C MET A 260 -1.26 4.15 6.12
N GLU A 261 -2.11 4.13 5.10
CA GLU A 261 -2.44 5.36 4.38
C GLU A 261 -3.04 6.37 5.38
N PRO A 262 -2.43 7.54 5.59
CA PRO A 262 -2.89 8.46 6.63
C PRO A 262 -4.31 8.98 6.38
N VAL A 263 -4.73 9.01 5.11
CA VAL A 263 -6.12 9.32 4.73
C VAL A 263 -7.11 8.28 5.27
N GLU A 264 -6.73 7.00 5.36
CA GLU A 264 -7.60 5.98 5.93
C GLU A 264 -7.78 6.19 7.44
N LEU A 265 -6.72 6.56 8.16
CA LEU A 265 -6.81 6.93 9.58
C LEU A 265 -7.73 8.14 9.79
N ALA A 266 -7.57 9.17 8.95
CA ALA A 266 -8.46 10.33 8.96
C ALA A 266 -9.92 9.95 8.70
N ARG A 267 -10.19 9.09 7.70
CA ARG A 267 -11.54 8.62 7.35
C ARG A 267 -12.21 7.88 8.52
N GLN A 268 -11.47 7.00 9.20
CA GLN A 268 -12.00 6.26 10.36
C GLN A 268 -12.39 7.23 11.50
N GLU A 269 -11.53 8.20 11.82
CA GLU A 269 -11.84 9.20 12.84
C GLU A 269 -13.03 10.09 12.45
N LEU A 270 -13.08 10.55 11.19
CA LEU A 270 -14.20 11.35 10.68
C LEU A 270 -15.54 10.61 10.82
N ARG A 271 -15.59 9.31 10.49
CA ARG A 271 -16.81 8.51 10.65
C ARG A 271 -17.29 8.46 12.11
N LEU A 272 -16.36 8.33 13.06
CA LEU A 272 -16.69 8.31 14.49
C LEU A 272 -17.25 9.67 14.93
N ARG A 273 -16.62 10.77 14.50
CA ARG A 273 -17.10 12.14 14.80
C ARG A 273 -18.47 12.41 14.17
N GLU A 274 -18.70 11.97 12.93
CA GLU A 274 -19.99 12.10 12.23
C GLU A 274 -21.13 11.37 12.93
N SER A 275 -20.84 10.38 13.79
CA SER A 275 -21.87 9.68 14.56
C SER A 275 -22.57 10.56 15.60
N ALA A 276 -21.95 11.68 16.00
CA ALA A 276 -22.56 12.68 16.87
C ALA A 276 -23.37 13.76 16.10
N GLY A 277 -23.29 13.77 14.77
CA GLY A 277 -23.95 14.76 13.92
C GLY A 277 -23.08 15.21 12.74
N PRO A 278 -23.62 16.02 11.83
CA PRO A 278 -22.86 16.56 10.70
C PRO A 278 -21.69 17.41 11.18
N LEU A 279 -20.50 17.13 10.66
CA LEU A 279 -19.29 17.89 10.95
C LEU A 279 -19.16 19.11 10.05
N ASP A 280 -18.73 20.22 10.64
CA ASP A 280 -18.34 21.44 9.94
C ASP A 280 -17.03 21.25 9.15
N GLU A 281 -16.80 22.12 8.17
CA GLU A 281 -15.62 22.05 7.31
C GLU A 281 -14.31 22.18 8.11
N ALA A 282 -14.28 23.04 9.13
CA ALA A 282 -13.08 23.30 9.91
C ALA A 282 -12.63 22.06 10.69
N THR A 283 -13.55 21.37 11.36
CA THR A 283 -13.23 20.12 12.07
C THR A 283 -12.75 19.04 11.10
N ARG A 284 -13.39 18.92 9.93
CA ARG A 284 -12.98 17.93 8.93
C ARG A 284 -11.58 18.21 8.39
N HIS A 285 -11.29 19.46 8.07
CA HIS A 285 -9.98 19.90 7.61
C HIS A 285 -8.90 19.63 8.66
N ALA A 286 -9.17 19.96 9.93
CA ALA A 286 -8.24 19.73 11.03
C ALA A 286 -7.91 18.23 11.22
N VAL A 287 -8.90 17.34 11.10
CA VAL A 287 -8.67 15.88 11.18
C VAL A 287 -7.82 15.38 10.01
N LEU A 288 -8.12 15.84 8.79
CA LEU A 288 -7.32 15.48 7.62
C LEU A 288 -5.90 16.02 7.71
N GLU A 289 -5.72 17.25 8.17
CA GLU A 289 -4.39 17.86 8.35
C GLU A 289 -3.59 17.11 9.41
N HIS A 290 -4.21 16.73 10.53
CA HIS A 290 -3.57 15.99 11.60
C HIS A 290 -2.97 14.65 11.13
N HIS A 291 -3.72 13.90 10.32
CA HIS A 291 -3.28 12.57 9.85
C HIS A 291 -2.51 12.63 8.54
N ALA A 292 -3.06 13.30 7.52
CA ALA A 292 -2.57 13.28 6.14
C ALA A 292 -1.79 14.53 5.70
N GLY A 293 -1.67 15.53 6.58
CA GLY A 293 -0.93 16.76 6.33
C GLY A 293 -1.73 17.82 5.56
N THR A 294 -1.19 19.04 5.57
CA THR A 294 -1.87 20.24 5.07
C THR A 294 -2.20 20.16 3.58
N GLU A 295 -1.32 19.62 2.73
CA GLU A 295 -1.57 19.52 1.29
C GLU A 295 -2.78 18.64 0.95
N VAL A 296 -2.92 17.50 1.63
CA VAL A 296 -4.04 16.57 1.41
C VAL A 296 -5.33 17.20 1.92
N ALA A 297 -5.29 17.85 3.08
CA ALA A 297 -6.43 18.55 3.65
C ALA A 297 -6.92 19.70 2.75
N GLN A 298 -6.01 20.45 2.12
CA GLN A 298 -6.34 21.50 1.16
C GLN A 298 -7.00 20.95 -0.11
N ARG A 299 -6.41 19.90 -0.72
CA ARG A 299 -7.00 19.27 -1.93
C ARG A 299 -8.39 18.71 -1.66
N ASP A 300 -8.61 18.11 -0.50
CA ASP A 300 -9.91 17.60 -0.12
C ASP A 300 -10.94 18.74 0.04
N GLN A 301 -10.54 19.86 0.65
CA GLN A 301 -11.39 21.04 0.76
C GLN A 301 -11.75 21.63 -0.61
N GLU A 302 -10.78 21.77 -1.50
CA GLU A 302 -11.01 22.22 -2.89
C GLU A 302 -11.98 21.29 -3.62
N HIS A 303 -11.78 19.98 -3.51
CA HIS A 303 -12.62 18.98 -4.14
C HIS A 303 -14.07 19.06 -3.63
N ARG A 304 -14.29 19.24 -2.32
CA ARG A 304 -15.63 19.40 -1.77
C ARG A 304 -16.31 20.67 -2.26
N ARG A 305 -15.60 21.80 -2.26
CA ARG A 305 -16.14 23.07 -2.80
C ARG A 305 -16.56 22.91 -4.26
N GLU A 306 -15.77 22.20 -5.05
CA GLU A 306 -16.12 21.87 -6.42
C GLU A 306 -17.35 20.96 -6.51
N GLN A 307 -17.45 19.93 -5.65
CA GLN A 307 -18.62 19.05 -5.59
C GLN A 307 -19.89 19.80 -5.15
N GLU A 308 -19.81 20.69 -4.16
CA GLU A 308 -20.93 21.51 -3.69
C GLU A 308 -21.39 22.48 -4.78
N ALA A 309 -20.45 23.21 -5.39
CA ALA A 309 -20.74 24.11 -6.50
C ALA A 309 -21.31 23.34 -7.70
N ARG A 310 -20.83 22.13 -7.98
CA ARG A 310 -21.41 21.25 -9.00
C ARG A 310 -22.82 20.80 -8.61
N GLY A 311 -23.05 20.45 -7.35
CA GLY A 311 -24.36 20.07 -6.81
C GLY A 311 -25.38 21.21 -6.88
N GLU A 312 -24.97 22.45 -6.62
CA GLU A 312 -25.79 23.65 -6.81
C GLU A 312 -26.14 23.87 -8.29
N ARG A 313 -25.17 23.80 -9.18
CA ARG A 313 -25.38 23.89 -10.63
C ARG A 313 -26.32 22.80 -11.13
N LEU A 314 -26.19 21.57 -10.62
CA LEU A 314 -27.07 20.46 -10.97
C LEU A 314 -28.51 20.64 -10.44
N ARG A 315 -28.66 21.18 -9.22
CA ARG A 315 -29.98 21.53 -8.67
C ARG A 315 -30.66 22.61 -9.51
N ALA A 316 -29.93 23.67 -9.86
CA ALA A 316 -30.44 24.74 -10.71
C ALA A 316 -30.82 24.24 -12.13
N PHE A 317 -29.98 23.37 -12.72
CA PHE A 317 -30.29 22.67 -13.96
C PHE A 317 -31.61 21.91 -13.87
N ASN A 318 -31.80 21.09 -12.83
CA ASN A 318 -33.01 20.28 -12.67
C ASN A 318 -34.26 21.14 -12.47
N THR A 319 -34.19 22.16 -11.64
CA THR A 319 -35.32 23.09 -11.42
C THR A 319 -35.72 23.80 -12.72
N GLU A 320 -34.76 24.27 -13.50
CA GLU A 320 -35.04 24.95 -14.76
C GLU A 320 -35.56 23.98 -15.83
N ARG A 321 -35.01 22.77 -15.88
CA ARG A 321 -35.49 21.70 -16.76
C ARG A 321 -36.95 21.34 -16.46
N GLU A 322 -37.30 21.20 -15.18
CA GLU A 322 -38.69 20.95 -14.74
C GLU A 322 -39.63 22.09 -15.11
N ARG A 323 -39.19 23.35 -14.96
CA ARG A 323 -39.96 24.53 -15.37
C ARG A 323 -40.26 24.51 -16.86
N ILE A 324 -39.25 24.25 -17.69
CA ILE A 324 -39.40 24.19 -19.16
C ILE A 324 -40.31 23.03 -19.56
N LEU A 325 -40.16 21.85 -18.94
CA LEU A 325 -41.05 20.71 -19.16
C LEU A 325 -42.51 21.04 -18.84
N ALA A 326 -42.75 21.74 -17.73
CA ALA A 326 -44.10 22.16 -17.34
C ALA A 326 -44.69 23.18 -18.33
N GLU A 327 -43.90 24.14 -18.81
CA GLU A 327 -44.31 25.12 -19.82
C GLU A 327 -44.64 24.47 -21.16
N LEU A 328 -43.77 23.58 -21.65
CA LEU A 328 -43.97 22.87 -22.91
C LEU A 328 -45.18 21.93 -22.85
N SER A 329 -45.40 21.26 -21.71
CA SER A 329 -46.58 20.43 -21.51
C SER A 329 -47.88 21.25 -21.52
N ARG A 330 -47.87 22.47 -20.96
CA ARG A 330 -49.01 23.39 -21.00
C ARG A 330 -49.32 23.92 -22.40
N THR A 331 -48.33 24.00 -23.29
CA THR A 331 -48.54 24.37 -24.71
C THR A 331 -49.18 23.26 -25.56
N GLY A 332 -49.56 22.12 -24.96
CA GLY A 332 -50.26 21.04 -25.65
C GLY A 332 -49.36 20.11 -26.46
N LEU A 333 -48.04 20.14 -26.23
CA LEU A 333 -47.10 19.22 -26.87
C LEU A 333 -47.35 17.78 -26.39
N THR A 334 -47.30 16.83 -27.33
CA THR A 334 -47.42 15.41 -27.00
C THR A 334 -46.14 14.87 -26.34
N PRO A 335 -46.21 13.75 -25.59
CA PRO A 335 -45.02 13.13 -24.98
C PRO A 335 -43.90 12.79 -25.99
N GLU A 336 -44.24 12.41 -27.22
CA GLU A 336 -43.29 12.17 -28.30
C GLU A 336 -42.60 13.47 -28.76
N GLN A 337 -43.34 14.57 -28.89
CA GLN A 337 -42.77 15.87 -29.26
C GLN A 337 -41.86 16.42 -28.16
N LEU A 338 -42.20 16.21 -26.89
CA LEU A 338 -41.33 16.54 -25.76
C LEU A 338 -40.03 15.73 -25.83
N ARG A 339 -40.10 14.42 -26.08
CA ARG A 339 -38.91 13.57 -26.23
C ARG A 339 -37.98 14.00 -27.36
N GLN A 340 -38.52 14.58 -28.44
CA GLN A 340 -37.71 15.10 -29.55
C GLN A 340 -37.04 16.44 -29.22
N ARG A 341 -37.68 17.30 -28.41
CA ARG A 341 -37.17 18.64 -28.09
C ARG A 341 -36.26 18.71 -26.87
N MET A 342 -36.46 17.82 -25.90
CA MET A 342 -35.70 17.84 -24.64
C MET A 342 -34.19 17.67 -24.79
N PRO A 343 -33.64 16.87 -25.74
CA PRO A 343 -32.19 16.74 -25.89
C PRO A 343 -31.48 18.07 -26.21
N GLU A 344 -32.05 18.90 -27.10
CA GLU A 344 -31.48 20.22 -27.43
C GLU A 344 -31.56 21.18 -26.24
N ILE A 345 -32.66 21.13 -25.49
CA ILE A 345 -32.86 21.91 -24.27
C ILE A 345 -31.87 21.48 -23.19
N ASP A 346 -31.74 20.18 -22.95
CA ASP A 346 -30.81 19.60 -21.98
C ASP A 346 -29.36 19.96 -22.34
N GLN A 347 -28.99 19.92 -23.63
CA GLN A 347 -27.66 20.33 -24.10
C GLN A 347 -27.37 21.81 -23.80
N ARG A 348 -28.33 22.71 -24.09
CA ARG A 348 -28.20 24.13 -23.78
C ARG A 348 -28.10 24.37 -22.27
N LEU A 349 -28.90 23.66 -21.47
CA LEU A 349 -28.88 23.77 -20.01
C LEU A 349 -27.56 23.24 -19.43
N ILE A 350 -26.99 22.16 -19.98
CA ILE A 350 -25.66 21.64 -19.58
C ILE A 350 -24.57 22.69 -19.82
N GLU A 351 -24.61 23.38 -20.97
CA GLU A 351 -23.67 24.47 -21.28
C GLU A 351 -23.87 25.67 -20.36
N GLN A 352 -25.12 26.09 -20.15
CA GLN A 352 -25.49 27.22 -19.27
C GLN A 352 -25.01 27.00 -17.83
N TYR A 353 -25.20 25.79 -17.29
CA TYR A 353 -24.80 25.45 -15.92
C TYR A 353 -23.41 24.82 -15.84
N GLN A 354 -22.63 24.81 -16.93
CA GLN A 354 -21.25 24.31 -16.96
C GLN A 354 -21.08 22.90 -16.36
N LEU A 355 -21.99 21.98 -16.69
CA LEU A 355 -22.04 20.62 -16.14
C LEU A 355 -21.19 19.59 -16.92
N ARG A 356 -20.24 20.06 -17.73
CA ARG A 356 -19.36 19.21 -18.55
C ARG A 356 -18.20 18.62 -17.77
#